data_AF-M5X1N7-F1
#
_entry.id   AF-M5X1N7-F1
#
_cell.length_a   1.000
_cell.length_b   1.000
_cell.length_c   1.000
_cell.angle_alpha   90.00
_cell.angle_beta   90.00
_cell.angle_gamma   90.00
#
_symmetry.space_group_name_H-M   'P 1'
#
loop_
_entity.id
_entity.type
_entity.pdbx_description
1 polymer ?
#
loop_
_entity_poly.entity_id
_entity_poly.type
_entity_poly.pdbx_seq_one_letter_code
_entity_poly.pdbx_strand_id
1 'polypeptide(L)'
;MQMETEDILPSLEDQGVRQLYPKGPNINFKKELRSLNRELQLHILELADILVERPSQYARRVEDISLIFKNLHHLLNSLRPHQARATLIHILEL
;
A
#
# COMPACT_ATOMS: atom_id res chain seq x y z
N MET A 1 -0.60 -16.37 -26.03
CA MET A 1 0.67 -15.74 -26.49
C MET A 1 0.63 -14.33 -25.94
N GLN A 2 1.38 -13.89 -24.91
CA GLN A 2 2.51 -14.42 -24.16
C GLN A 2 2.19 -14.33 -22.65
N MET A 3 2.59 -15.33 -21.86
CA MET A 3 2.68 -15.21 -20.40
C MET A 3 4.08 -14.67 -20.13
N GLU A 4 4.22 -13.35 -20.03
CA GLU A 4 5.51 -12.75 -19.66
C GLU A 4 5.75 -13.00 -18.17
N THR A 5 6.77 -13.80 -17.87
CA THR A 5 7.16 -14.21 -16.52
C THR A 5 8.09 -13.21 -15.84
N GLU A 6 7.81 -11.91 -16.00
CA GLU A 6 8.34 -10.86 -15.12
C GLU A 6 7.16 -9.94 -14.75
N ASP A 7 6.49 -10.27 -13.64
CA ASP A 7 5.44 -9.45 -13.02
C ASP A 7 6.08 -8.20 -12.40
N ILE A 8 6.67 -7.34 -13.24
CA ILE A 8 7.27 -6.06 -12.84
C ILE A 8 6.09 -5.15 -12.52
N LEU A 9 5.77 -5.06 -11.22
CA LEU A 9 4.74 -4.16 -10.75
C LEU A 9 5.07 -2.72 -11.22
N PRO A 10 4.16 -2.04 -11.95
CA PRO A 10 4.41 -0.67 -12.38
C PRO A 10 4.62 0.22 -11.16
N SER A 11 5.55 1.18 -11.25
CA SER A 11 5.83 2.04 -10.12
C SER A 11 4.61 2.91 -9.78
N LEU A 12 4.51 3.40 -8.55
CA LEU A 12 3.45 4.33 -8.18
C LEU A 12 3.52 5.64 -8.99
N GLU A 13 4.73 6.08 -9.36
CA GLU A 13 4.93 7.32 -10.11
C GLU A 13 4.43 7.20 -11.56
N ASP A 14 4.62 6.04 -12.19
CA ASP A 14 4.08 5.74 -13.52
C ASP A 14 2.54 5.76 -13.51
N GLN A 15 1.94 5.52 -12.35
CA GLN A 15 0.48 5.58 -12.13
C GLN A 15 -0.01 6.97 -11.70
N GLY A 16 0.88 7.98 -11.65
CA GLY A 16 0.56 9.32 -11.16
C GLY A 16 0.27 9.37 -9.65
N VAL A 17 0.75 8.38 -8.89
CA VAL A 17 0.53 8.26 -7.45
C VAL A 17 1.83 8.59 -6.72
N ARG A 18 1.72 9.47 -5.71
CA ARG A 18 2.86 9.77 -4.83
C ARG A 18 3.18 8.57 -3.94
N GLN A 19 4.43 8.14 -3.97
CA GLN A 19 4.93 7.11 -3.07
C GLN A 19 5.18 7.66 -1.65
N LEU A 20 4.68 6.95 -0.63
CA LEU A 20 4.71 7.34 0.78
C LEU A 20 5.70 6.56 1.65
N TYR A 21 6.39 5.58 1.07
CA TYR A 21 7.42 4.76 1.74
C TYR A 21 8.77 4.87 1.00
N PRO A 22 9.90 4.55 1.64
CA PRO A 22 11.23 4.70 1.04
C PRO A 22 11.39 3.97 -0.30
N LYS A 23 12.04 4.62 -1.27
CA LYS A 23 12.48 3.96 -2.51
C LYS A 23 13.79 3.20 -2.23
N GLY A 24 13.88 1.96 -2.70
CA GLY A 24 15.12 1.19 -2.64
C GLY A 24 14.92 -0.33 -2.58
N PRO A 25 16.00 -1.11 -2.68
CA PRO A 25 15.93 -2.57 -2.72
C PRO A 25 15.62 -3.22 -1.36
N ASN A 26 15.92 -2.54 -0.25
CA ASN A 26 15.77 -3.08 1.12
C ASN A 26 14.56 -2.48 1.85
N ILE A 27 13.38 -2.60 1.26
CA ILE A 27 12.14 -2.16 1.91
C ILE A 27 11.79 -3.13 3.04
N ASN A 28 11.65 -2.61 4.26
CA ASN A 28 11.10 -3.37 5.37
C ASN A 28 9.56 -3.36 5.28
N PHE A 29 8.99 -4.25 4.47
CA PHE A 29 7.55 -4.32 4.20
C PHE A 29 6.68 -4.29 5.46
N LYS A 30 7.05 -5.06 6.50
CA LYS A 30 6.31 -5.13 7.75
C LYS A 30 6.26 -3.77 8.48
N LYS A 31 7.39 -3.05 8.49
CA LYS A 31 7.46 -1.71 9.09
C LYS A 31 6.62 -0.71 8.30
N GLU A 32 6.78 -0.67 6.98
CA GLU A 32 6.11 0.31 6.12
C GLU A 32 4.59 0.08 6.05
N LEU A 33 4.14 -1.18 5.95
CA LEU A 33 2.71 -1.51 6.02
C LEU A 33 2.07 -1.09 7.34
N ARG A 34 2.78 -1.28 8.47
CA ARG A 34 2.29 -0.83 9.79
C ARG A 34 2.24 0.70 9.89
N SER A 35 3.25 1.38 9.34
CA SER A 35 3.30 2.84 9.32
C SER A 35 2.11 3.42 8.56
N LEU A 36 1.90 2.97 7.31
CA LEU A 36 0.79 3.40 6.47
C LEU A 36 -0.57 3.03 7.06
N ASN A 37 -0.72 1.86 7.69
CA ASN A 37 -1.96 1.48 8.34
C ASN A 37 -2.28 2.39 9.55
N ARG A 38 -1.26 2.81 10.30
CA ARG A 38 -1.44 3.78 11.39
C ARG A 38 -1.85 5.14 10.86
N GLU A 39 -1.23 5.61 9.77
CA GLU A 39 -1.58 6.86 9.10
C GLU A 39 -3.02 6.82 8.55
N LEU A 40 -3.41 5.71 7.92
CA LEU A 40 -4.78 5.48 7.46
C LEU A 40 -5.80 5.60 8.60
N GLN A 41 -5.53 4.97 9.75
CA GLN A 41 -6.42 5.03 10.91
C GLN A 41 -6.58 6.46 11.43
N LEU A 42 -5.49 7.23 11.50
CA LEU A 42 -5.54 8.64 11.89
C LEU A 42 -6.43 9.44 10.94
N HIS A 43 -6.27 9.26 9.62
CA HIS A 43 -7.10 9.96 8.65
C HIS A 43 -8.57 9.56 8.68
N ILE A 44 -8.89 8.31 9.02
CA ILE A 44 -10.27 7.87 9.21
C ILE A 44 -10.90 8.55 10.43
N LEU A 45 -10.16 8.68 11.54
CA LEU A 45 -10.63 9.41 12.72
C LEU A 45 -10.84 10.90 12.41
N GLU A 46 -9.88 11.53 11.75
CA GLU A 46 -10.01 12.93 11.32
C GLU A 46 -11.18 13.13 10.34
N LEU A 47 -11.46 12.15 9.47
CA LEU A 47 -12.63 12.20 8.59
C LEU A 47 -13.92 12.19 9.41
N ALA A 48 -14.02 11.35 10.44
CA ALA A 48 -15.18 11.31 11.32
C ALA A 48 -15.39 12.67 12.00
N ASP A 49 -14.32 13.29 12.51
CA ASP A 49 -14.39 14.63 13.12
C ASP A 49 -14.84 15.70 12.10
N ILE A 50 -14.28 15.68 10.88
CA ILE A 50 -14.66 16.60 9.80
C ILE A 50 -16.15 16.44 9.43
N LEU A 51 -16.65 15.21 9.36
CA LEU A 51 -18.05 14.96 9.02
C LEU A 51 -19.02 15.48 10.09
N VAL A 52 -18.58 15.55 11.35
CA VAL A 52 -19.36 16.13 12.45
C VAL A 52 -19.28 17.65 12.46
N GLU A 53 -18.08 18.24 12.38
CA GLU A 53 -17.91 19.69 12.53
C GLU A 53 -18.14 20.47 11.23
N ARG A 54 -17.60 19.98 10.11
CA ARG A 54 -17.44 20.71 8.85
C ARG A 54 -17.59 19.77 7.65
N PRO A 55 -18.78 19.19 7.43
CA PRO A 55 -18.98 18.12 6.45
C PRO A 55 -18.63 18.51 5.02
N SER A 56 -18.67 19.80 4.66
CA SER A 56 -18.26 20.27 3.32
C SER A 56 -16.76 20.09 3.03
N GLN A 57 -15.92 19.85 4.04
CA GLN A 57 -14.46 19.74 3.91
C GLN A 57 -13.96 18.29 3.78
N TYR A 58 -14.86 17.30 3.72
CA TYR A 58 -14.51 15.87 3.70
C TYR A 58 -13.61 15.46 2.52
N ALA A 59 -13.74 16.11 1.37
CA ALA A 59 -13.15 15.68 0.12
C ALA A 59 -11.62 15.51 0.21
N ARG A 60 -10.93 16.49 0.79
CA ARG A 60 -9.48 16.45 0.98
C ARG A 60 -9.04 15.23 1.80
N ARG A 61 -9.80 14.90 2.84
CA ARG A 61 -9.48 13.76 3.70
C ARG A 61 -9.68 12.43 2.98
N VAL A 62 -10.71 12.34 2.15
CA VAL A 62 -10.94 11.16 1.29
C VAL A 62 -9.83 10.98 0.26
N GLU A 63 -9.29 12.07 -0.29
CA GLU A 63 -8.13 12.02 -1.19
C GLU A 63 -6.88 11.49 -0.48
N ASP A 64 -6.58 11.95 0.74
CA ASP A 64 -5.47 11.44 1.56
C ASP A 64 -5.63 9.94 1.84
N ILE A 65 -6.83 9.50 2.22
CA ILE A 65 -7.17 8.09 2.45
C ILE A 65 -6.95 7.27 1.17
N SER A 66 -7.42 7.75 0.02
CA SER A 66 -7.23 7.09 -1.28
C SER A 66 -5.74 6.92 -1.63
N LEU A 67 -4.93 7.95 -1.37
CA LEU A 67 -3.49 7.91 -1.60
C LEU A 67 -2.81 6.82 -0.75
N ILE A 68 -3.19 6.70 0.52
CA ILE A 68 -2.62 5.69 1.43
C ILE A 68 -3.04 4.28 1.00
N PHE A 69 -4.29 4.07 0.60
CA PHE A 69 -4.74 2.78 0.09
C PHE A 69 -3.96 2.34 -1.16
N LYS A 70 -3.71 3.25 -2.10
CA LYS A 70 -2.90 2.96 -3.30
C LYS A 70 -1.48 2.52 -2.91
N ASN A 71 -0.87 3.19 -1.92
CA ASN A 71 0.44 2.85 -1.41
C ASN A 71 0.47 1.50 -0.68
N LEU A 72 -0.51 1.21 0.18
CA LEU A 72 -0.67 -0.08 0.86
C LEU A 72 -0.82 -1.22 -0.15
N HIS A 73 -1.70 -1.04 -1.13
CA HIS A 73 -1.94 -2.04 -2.18
C HIS A 73 -0.67 -2.32 -2.98
N HIS A 74 0.07 -1.28 -3.36
CA HIS A 74 1.33 -1.45 -4.05
C HIS A 74 2.36 -2.24 -3.20
N LEU A 75 2.56 -1.89 -1.92
CA LEU A 75 3.47 -2.63 -1.04
C LEU A 75 3.08 -4.10 -0.87
N LEU A 76 1.79 -4.40 -0.72
CA LEU A 76 1.29 -5.76 -0.64
C LEU A 76 1.58 -6.53 -1.94
N ASN A 77 1.36 -5.89 -3.09
CA ASN A 77 1.64 -6.51 -4.38
C ASN A 77 3.13 -6.80 -4.59
N SER A 78 4.01 -5.89 -4.16
CA SER A 78 5.46 -6.10 -4.17
C SER A 78 5.91 -7.25 -3.24
N LEU A 79 5.12 -7.61 -2.22
CA LEU A 79 5.42 -8.70 -1.30
C LEU A 79 5.00 -10.09 -1.84
N ARG A 80 4.10 -10.15 -2.83
CA ARG A 80 3.55 -11.42 -3.37
C ARG A 80 4.63 -12.43 -3.82
N PRO A 81 5.72 -12.04 -4.54
CA PRO A 81 6.76 -12.99 -4.94
C PRO A 81 7.50 -13.62 -3.75
N HIS A 82 7.73 -12.84 -2.68
CA HIS A 82 8.35 -13.36 -1.46
C HIS A 82 7.44 -14.36 -0.75
N GLN A 83 6.12 -14.08 -0.71
CA GLN A 83 5.13 -15.00 -0.14
C GLN A 83 5.07 -16.30 -0.94
N ALA A 84 5.03 -16.23 -2.27
CA ALA A 84 5.03 -17.42 -3.12
C ALA A 84 6.26 -18.31 -2.87
N ARG A 85 7.45 -17.72 -2.75
CA ARG A 85 8.68 -18.45 -2.40
C ARG A 85 8.60 -19.08 -1.01
N ALA A 86 8.14 -18.33 -0.01
CA ALA A 86 7.98 -18.86 1.35
C ALA A 86 6.97 -20.02 1.40
N THR A 87 5.87 -19.92 0.66
CA THR A 87 4.89 -21.01 0.51
C THR A 87 5.51 -22.25 -0.14
N LEU A 88 6.30 -22.07 -1.21
CA LEU A 88 6.98 -23.20 -1.87
C LEU A 88 7.98 -23.89 -0.93
N ILE A 89 8.78 -23.12 -0.20
CA ILE A 89 9.71 -23.67 0.81
C ILE A 89 8.94 -24.48 1.85
N HIS A 90 7.87 -23.91 2.40
CA HIS A 90 7.05 -24.58 3.40
C HIS A 90 6.46 -25.90 2.89
N ILE A 91 6.01 -25.96 1.64
CA ILE A 91 5.48 -27.19 1.02
C ILE A 91 6.58 -28.26 0.87
N LEU A 92 7.82 -27.87 0.58
CA LEU A 92 8.94 -28.80 0.37
C LEU A 92 9.59 -29.28 1.67
N GLU A 93 9.39 -28.55 2.78
CA GLU A 93 9.85 -28.93 4.12
C GLU A 93 8.89 -29.89 4.85
N LEU A 94 7.71 -30.15 4.28
CA LEU A 94 6.74 -31.17 4.73
C LEU A 94 7.15 -32.58 4.30
#